data_AF-A0A9D6N1Q5-F1
#
_entry.id   AF-A0A9D6N1Q5-F1
#
_cell.length_a   1.000
_cell.length_b   1.000
_cell.length_c   1.000
_cell.angle_alpha   90.00
_cell.angle_beta   90.00
_cell.angle_gamma   90.00
#
_symmetry.space_group_name_H-M   'P 1'
#
loop_
_entity.id
_entity.type
_entity.pdbx_description
1 polymer ?
#
loop_
_entity_poly.entity_id
_entity_poly.type
_entity_poly.pdbx_seq_one_letter_code
_entity_poly.pdbx_strand_id
1 'polypeptide(L)'
;MKQILNARTRQAGATLLGVLMLCGTARAYPPAPHHVLYGMVRNQFGDPIAVTPSDVYLETPSGVQLRTSVVSGLEPGVNYRIEVPMDSGTSGEANAYMPTALRPFFQFRLKVQIGQTTYLPIEMHGDFSKIGEPGKSTRIDLTLGVDSDGDGLPDAWEEALINIYGGTLATIRPGDDTDGDGISNLDEYIAGTYAFDPADGFILTLTGVTDIAASMEFLAIRGRTYSIQSSPDLKTWTPVSFRIPAEGAKPPLRSAYLSVDVRKIQIEVPSQAGATNSFFKALVQ
;
A
#
# COMPACT_ATOMS: atom_id res chain seq x y z
N MET A 1 -35.91 -66.18 46.35
CA MET A 1 -34.47 -65.90 46.17
C MET A 1 -33.82 -67.15 45.60
N LYS A 2 -33.09 -67.04 44.47
CA LYS A 2 -32.58 -68.11 43.56
C LYS A 2 -33.68 -68.76 42.68
N GLN A 3 -33.50 -69.14 41.41
CA GLN A 3 -32.42 -69.03 40.41
C GLN A 3 -33.00 -69.33 39.00
N ILE A 4 -32.50 -68.58 38.02
CA ILE A 4 -32.35 -68.76 36.56
C ILE A 4 -32.65 -70.16 35.96
N LEU A 5 -33.40 -70.22 34.82
CA LEU A 5 -33.03 -71.06 33.66
C LEU A 5 -33.63 -70.56 32.32
N ASN A 6 -32.82 -70.70 31.27
CA ASN A 6 -32.94 -70.23 29.88
C ASN A 6 -34.02 -70.94 29.05
N ALA A 7 -34.50 -70.26 28.00
CA ALA A 7 -34.79 -70.91 26.71
C ALA A 7 -34.55 -69.93 25.54
N ARG A 8 -33.78 -70.41 24.56
CA ARG A 8 -33.27 -69.69 23.37
C ARG A 8 -34.37 -69.45 22.32
N THR A 9 -34.40 -68.25 21.76
CA THR A 9 -35.24 -67.88 20.60
C THR A 9 -34.46 -68.05 19.29
N ARG A 10 -35.06 -68.71 18.29
CA ARG A 10 -34.51 -68.91 16.95
C ARG A 10 -34.65 -67.64 16.09
N GLN A 11 -33.61 -67.36 15.31
CA GLN A 11 -33.51 -66.29 14.31
C GLN A 11 -34.50 -66.50 13.15
N ALA A 12 -35.12 -65.42 12.68
CA ALA A 12 -35.71 -65.30 11.36
C ALA A 12 -34.95 -64.21 10.61
N GLY A 13 -34.38 -64.54 9.45
CA GLY A 13 -33.62 -63.63 8.60
C GLY A 13 -34.54 -62.73 7.78
N ALA A 14 -34.16 -61.46 7.67
CA ALA A 14 -34.71 -60.52 6.70
C ALA A 14 -33.54 -59.87 5.94
N THR A 15 -33.50 -60.11 4.63
CA THR A 15 -32.50 -59.60 3.70
C THR A 15 -32.77 -58.12 3.43
N LEU A 16 -31.85 -57.24 3.83
CA LEU A 16 -31.93 -55.79 3.56
C LEU A 16 -31.15 -55.48 2.27
N LEU A 17 -31.85 -54.99 1.25
CA LEU A 17 -31.26 -54.53 -0.01
C LEU A 17 -30.57 -53.17 0.24
N GLY A 18 -29.24 -53.17 0.30
CA GLY A 18 -28.44 -51.95 0.52
C GLY A 18 -28.28 -51.15 -0.77
N VAL A 19 -28.84 -49.94 -0.82
CA VAL A 19 -28.50 -48.93 -1.82
C VAL A 19 -27.12 -48.36 -1.46
N LEU A 20 -26.09 -48.73 -2.22
CA LEU A 20 -24.78 -48.10 -2.13
C LEU A 20 -24.89 -46.67 -2.67
N MET A 21 -24.93 -45.68 -1.77
CA MET A 21 -24.61 -44.31 -2.15
C MET A 21 -23.14 -44.27 -2.54
N LEU A 22 -22.86 -44.09 -3.84
CA LEU A 22 -21.55 -43.66 -4.30
C LEU A 22 -21.26 -42.28 -3.69
N CYS A 23 -20.58 -42.27 -2.53
CA CYS A 23 -19.89 -41.09 -2.05
C CYS A 23 -18.76 -40.81 -3.04
N GLY A 24 -19.05 -39.98 -4.04
CA GLY A 24 -18.00 -39.36 -4.83
C GLY A 24 -17.05 -38.65 -3.88
N THR A 25 -15.76 -38.94 -3.96
CA THR A 25 -14.75 -38.20 -3.21
C THR A 25 -14.78 -36.75 -3.69
N ALA A 26 -15.47 -35.88 -2.95
CA ALA A 26 -15.31 -34.44 -3.12
C ALA A 26 -13.87 -34.10 -2.73
N ARG A 27 -12.99 -33.90 -3.72
CA ARG A 27 -11.66 -33.34 -3.48
C ARG A 27 -11.88 -31.85 -3.22
N ALA A 28 -12.03 -31.49 -1.94
CA ALA A 28 -11.99 -30.09 -1.53
C ALA A 28 -10.54 -29.61 -1.68
N TYR A 29 -10.30 -28.69 -2.62
CA TYR A 29 -8.98 -28.15 -2.92
C TYR A 29 -8.74 -26.95 -1.99
N PRO A 30 -7.78 -27.00 -1.05
CA PRO A 30 -7.69 -25.99 -0.02
C PRO A 30 -7.18 -24.67 -0.60
N PRO A 31 -7.82 -23.53 -0.26
CA PRO A 31 -7.30 -22.21 -0.60
C PRO A 31 -5.96 -21.96 0.09
N ALA A 32 -5.05 -21.26 -0.57
CA ALA A 32 -3.90 -20.64 0.09
C ALA A 32 -4.28 -19.23 0.57
N PRO A 33 -3.57 -18.66 1.57
CA PRO A 33 -3.83 -17.28 2.00
C PRO A 33 -3.66 -16.31 0.84
N HIS A 34 -4.51 -15.28 0.78
CA HIS A 34 -4.44 -14.26 -0.27
C HIS A 34 -3.06 -13.60 -0.32
N HIS A 35 -2.63 -13.21 -1.53
CA HIS A 35 -1.58 -12.22 -1.67
C HIS A 35 -2.23 -10.84 -1.72
N VAL A 36 -1.64 -9.83 -1.07
CA VAL A 36 -2.19 -8.48 -1.07
C VAL A 36 -1.32 -7.58 -1.94
N LEU A 37 -1.89 -6.94 -2.96
CA LEU A 37 -1.25 -5.78 -3.59
C LEU A 37 -1.88 -4.50 -3.05
N TYR A 38 -1.07 -3.50 -2.74
CA TYR A 38 -1.55 -2.25 -2.16
C TYR A 38 -0.60 -1.10 -2.51
N GLY A 39 -1.05 0.14 -2.41
CA GLY A 39 -0.17 1.28 -2.61
C GLY A 39 -0.92 2.57 -2.89
N MET A 40 -0.21 3.51 -3.49
CA MET A 40 -0.71 4.82 -3.87
C MET A 40 -0.90 4.91 -5.38
N VAL A 41 -2.09 5.31 -5.81
CA VAL A 41 -2.35 5.80 -7.16
C VAL A 41 -2.25 7.32 -7.16
N ARG A 42 -1.40 7.88 -8.01
CA ARG A 42 -1.19 9.33 -8.15
C ARG A 42 -1.28 9.80 -9.60
N ASN A 43 -1.59 11.08 -9.79
CA ASN A 43 -1.63 11.71 -11.11
C ASN A 43 -0.23 12.14 -11.57
N GLN A 44 -0.19 12.75 -12.76
CA GLN A 44 1.02 13.25 -13.40
C GLN A 44 1.71 14.42 -12.67
N PHE A 45 1.09 14.99 -11.62
CA PHE A 45 1.68 16.00 -10.74
C PHE A 45 2.02 15.45 -9.35
N GLY A 46 1.92 14.13 -9.19
CA GLY A 46 2.22 13.42 -7.96
C GLY A 46 1.04 13.38 -6.99
N ASP A 47 -0.06 14.09 -7.24
CA ASP A 47 -1.21 14.15 -6.33
C ASP A 47 -1.91 12.79 -6.22
N PRO A 48 -2.20 12.33 -4.99
CA PRO A 48 -3.03 11.16 -4.77
C PRO A 48 -4.40 11.28 -5.45
N ILE A 49 -4.79 10.24 -6.19
CA ILE A 49 -6.13 10.16 -6.76
C ILE A 49 -7.16 10.08 -5.63
N ALA A 50 -8.09 11.02 -5.64
CA ALA A 50 -9.17 11.15 -4.65
C ALA A 50 -10.55 11.36 -5.30
N VAL A 51 -10.67 11.24 -6.62
CA VAL A 51 -11.92 11.42 -7.37
C VAL A 51 -12.74 10.11 -7.41
N THR A 52 -14.06 10.22 -7.39
CA THR A 52 -14.98 9.06 -7.37
C THR A 52 -15.94 9.13 -8.57
N PRO A 53 -16.21 8.01 -9.27
CA PRO A 53 -15.64 6.68 -9.08
C PRO A 53 -14.22 6.56 -9.65
N SER A 54 -13.34 5.91 -8.89
CA SER A 54 -12.04 5.46 -9.37
C SER A 54 -11.70 4.08 -8.82
N ASP A 55 -11.09 3.25 -9.65
CA ASP A 55 -10.85 1.83 -9.35
C ASP A 55 -9.53 1.35 -9.94
N VAL A 56 -8.86 0.44 -9.22
CA VAL A 56 -7.71 -0.32 -9.72
C VAL A 56 -8.19 -1.70 -10.14
N TYR A 57 -7.79 -2.09 -11.35
CA TYR A 57 -8.04 -3.41 -11.91
C TYR A 57 -6.74 -4.18 -12.05
N LEU A 58 -6.78 -5.45 -11.66
CA LEU A 58 -5.77 -6.43 -12.01
C LEU A 58 -6.36 -7.36 -13.06
N GLU A 59 -5.68 -7.50 -14.19
CA GLU A 59 -6.07 -8.40 -15.28
C GLU A 59 -4.94 -9.37 -15.60
N THR A 60 -5.25 -10.66 -15.67
CA THR A 60 -4.30 -11.69 -16.12
C THR A 60 -4.50 -12.02 -17.60
N PRO A 61 -3.48 -12.56 -18.30
CA PRO A 61 -3.65 -13.08 -19.65
C PRO A 61 -4.71 -14.19 -19.78
N SER A 62 -5.01 -14.89 -18.68
CA SER A 62 -6.06 -15.91 -18.63
C SER A 62 -7.48 -15.34 -18.53
N GLY A 63 -7.63 -14.00 -18.48
CA GLY A 63 -8.92 -13.32 -18.39
C GLY A 63 -9.46 -13.18 -16.97
N VAL A 64 -8.67 -13.52 -15.93
CA VAL A 64 -9.05 -13.22 -14.55
C VAL A 64 -8.95 -11.72 -14.33
N GLN A 65 -10.03 -11.13 -13.83
CA GLN A 65 -10.09 -9.71 -13.49
C GLN A 65 -10.49 -9.54 -12.04
N LEU A 66 -9.69 -8.78 -11.30
CA LEU A 66 -9.97 -8.34 -9.94
C LEU A 66 -10.09 -6.82 -9.94
N ARG A 67 -10.88 -6.27 -9.02
CA ARG A 67 -11.14 -4.83 -8.90
C ARG A 67 -11.11 -4.43 -7.43
N THR A 68 -10.57 -3.25 -7.17
CA THR A 68 -10.73 -2.54 -5.89
C THR A 68 -10.95 -1.06 -6.15
N SER A 69 -11.66 -0.37 -5.26
CA SER A 69 -11.89 1.06 -5.38
C SER A 69 -10.73 1.85 -4.78
N VAL A 70 -10.41 2.99 -5.40
CA VAL A 70 -9.43 3.93 -4.86
C VAL A 70 -10.13 4.81 -3.81
N VAL A 71 -9.60 4.81 -2.59
CA VAL A 71 -10.16 5.48 -1.42
C VAL A 71 -9.08 6.31 -0.76
N SER A 72 -9.32 7.61 -0.61
CA SER A 72 -8.38 8.51 0.06
C SER A 72 -8.18 8.11 1.53
N GLY A 73 -6.93 8.05 1.98
CA GLY A 73 -6.57 7.78 3.36
C GLY A 73 -6.89 6.36 3.85
N LEU A 74 -6.86 5.36 2.97
CA LEU A 74 -7.11 3.96 3.33
C LEU A 74 -6.12 3.49 4.42
N GLU A 75 -4.83 3.72 4.20
CA GLU A 75 -3.73 3.55 5.15
C GLU A 75 -2.69 4.66 4.89
N PRO A 76 -1.71 4.89 5.79
CA PRO A 76 -0.65 5.87 5.54
C PRO A 76 0.06 5.67 4.20
N GLY A 77 -0.07 6.64 3.30
CA GLY A 77 0.50 6.57 1.95
C GLY A 77 -0.09 5.48 1.06
N VAL A 78 -1.35 5.08 1.29
CA VAL A 78 -2.05 4.05 0.51
C VAL A 78 -3.48 4.51 0.22
N ASN A 79 -3.90 4.40 -1.04
CA ASN A 79 -5.28 4.67 -1.45
C ASN A 79 -5.93 3.48 -2.17
N TYR A 80 -5.26 2.34 -2.32
CA TYR A 80 -5.90 1.12 -2.82
C TYR A 80 -5.29 -0.15 -2.20
N ARG A 81 -6.11 -1.20 -2.14
CA ARG A 81 -5.74 -2.53 -1.66
C ARG A 81 -6.54 -3.58 -2.42
N ILE A 82 -5.87 -4.51 -3.08
CA ILE A 82 -6.47 -5.62 -3.81
C ILE A 82 -6.03 -6.94 -3.18
N GLU A 83 -7.02 -7.75 -2.80
CA GLU A 83 -6.78 -9.11 -2.36
C GLU A 83 -6.78 -10.04 -3.56
N VAL A 84 -5.64 -10.69 -3.80
CA VAL A 84 -5.46 -11.66 -4.87
C VAL A 84 -5.67 -13.05 -4.26
N PRO A 85 -6.75 -13.76 -4.63
CA PRO A 85 -6.96 -15.10 -4.14
C PRO A 85 -5.90 -16.06 -4.67
N MET A 86 -5.33 -16.89 -3.80
CA MET A 86 -4.19 -17.75 -4.14
C MET A 86 -4.55 -19.23 -4.03
N ASP A 87 -4.24 -19.99 -5.08
CA ASP A 87 -4.42 -21.44 -5.10
C ASP A 87 -3.20 -22.15 -4.50
N SER A 88 -3.43 -23.22 -3.74
CA SER A 88 -2.35 -24.01 -3.13
C SER A 88 -1.57 -24.88 -4.12
N GLY A 89 -2.05 -25.03 -5.36
CA GLY A 89 -1.42 -25.82 -6.41
C GLY A 89 -1.45 -27.34 -6.16
N THR A 90 -2.19 -27.79 -5.13
CA THR A 90 -2.23 -29.20 -4.70
C THR A 90 -3.08 -30.07 -5.61
N SER A 91 -3.98 -29.46 -6.40
CA SER A 91 -4.58 -30.03 -7.59
C SER A 91 -3.71 -29.71 -8.79
N GLY A 92 -3.52 -30.66 -9.73
CA GLY A 92 -2.85 -30.37 -11.01
C GLY A 92 -3.40 -29.13 -11.73
N GLU A 93 -2.67 -28.64 -12.74
CA GLU A 93 -2.80 -27.31 -13.35
C GLU A 93 -4.21 -26.84 -13.74
N ALA A 94 -5.16 -27.76 -13.96
CA ALA A 94 -6.50 -27.44 -14.46
C ALA A 94 -7.56 -27.06 -13.40
N ASN A 95 -7.33 -27.31 -12.11
CA ASN A 95 -8.39 -27.20 -11.10
C ASN A 95 -8.01 -26.25 -9.96
N ALA A 96 -8.23 -24.94 -10.16
CA ALA A 96 -8.15 -23.97 -9.07
C ALA A 96 -9.39 -24.08 -8.15
N TYR A 97 -9.26 -23.70 -6.88
CA TYR A 97 -10.38 -23.75 -5.92
C TYR A 97 -11.50 -22.74 -6.21
N MET A 98 -11.20 -21.66 -6.94
CA MET A 98 -12.20 -20.74 -7.51
C MET A 98 -11.71 -20.10 -8.83
N PRO A 99 -12.60 -19.57 -9.69
CA PRO A 99 -12.23 -19.06 -11.01
C PRO A 99 -11.20 -17.92 -11.00
N THR A 100 -11.18 -17.11 -9.94
CA THR A 100 -10.27 -15.96 -9.80
C THR A 100 -9.00 -16.29 -9.01
N ALA A 101 -8.84 -17.52 -8.55
CA ALA A 101 -7.65 -17.93 -7.80
C ALA A 101 -6.44 -18.07 -8.72
N LEU A 102 -5.36 -17.40 -8.34
CA LEU A 102 -4.10 -17.38 -9.07
C LEU A 102 -3.07 -18.28 -8.39
N ARG A 103 -2.16 -18.84 -9.19
CA ARG A 103 -0.98 -19.56 -8.69
C ARG A 103 0.20 -18.60 -8.59
N PRO A 104 1.21 -18.87 -7.75
CA PRO A 104 2.41 -18.03 -7.68
C PRO A 104 3.05 -17.78 -9.04
N PHE A 105 3.71 -16.62 -9.18
CA PHE A 105 4.38 -16.17 -10.42
C PHE A 105 3.45 -15.95 -11.63
N PHE A 106 2.19 -15.59 -11.37
CA PHE A 106 1.25 -15.21 -12.44
C PHE A 106 1.64 -13.88 -13.08
N GLN A 107 1.36 -13.75 -14.38
CA GLN A 107 1.47 -12.48 -15.10
C GLN A 107 0.16 -11.70 -14.95
N PHE A 108 0.28 -10.38 -14.80
CA PHE A 108 -0.87 -9.48 -14.73
C PHE A 108 -0.53 -8.10 -15.30
N ARG A 109 -1.58 -7.33 -15.55
CA ARG A 109 -1.52 -5.89 -15.82
C ARG A 109 -2.35 -5.18 -14.76
N LEU A 110 -1.85 -4.03 -14.30
CA LEU A 110 -2.65 -3.10 -13.51
C LEU A 110 -3.18 -1.99 -14.41
N LYS A 111 -4.45 -1.65 -14.22
CA LYS A 111 -5.10 -0.52 -14.87
C LYS A 111 -5.80 0.31 -13.82
N VAL A 112 -5.88 1.61 -14.05
CA VAL A 112 -6.67 2.50 -13.20
C VAL A 112 -7.80 3.07 -14.04
N GLN A 113 -9.03 2.89 -13.60
CA GLN A 113 -10.19 3.51 -14.23
C GLN A 113 -10.64 4.70 -13.40
N ILE A 114 -10.81 5.85 -14.04
CA ILE A 114 -11.38 7.05 -13.43
C ILE A 114 -12.59 7.47 -14.27
N GLY A 115 -13.79 7.39 -13.70
CA GLY A 115 -15.02 7.54 -14.47
C GLY A 115 -15.12 6.48 -15.58
N GLN A 116 -15.11 6.94 -16.85
CA GLN A 116 -15.16 6.06 -18.03
C GLN A 116 -13.79 5.86 -18.69
N THR A 117 -12.76 6.55 -18.22
CA THR A 117 -11.43 6.55 -18.82
C THR A 117 -10.55 5.51 -18.13
N THR A 118 -9.88 4.67 -18.91
CA THR A 118 -8.90 3.69 -18.41
C THR A 118 -7.49 4.19 -18.68
N TYR A 119 -6.69 4.23 -17.63
CA TYR A 119 -5.29 4.61 -17.64
C TYR A 119 -4.41 3.39 -17.40
N LEU A 120 -3.30 3.33 -18.13
CA LEU A 120 -2.19 2.43 -17.84
C LEU A 120 -1.16 3.24 -17.05
N PRO A 121 -0.76 2.79 -15.86
CA PRO A 121 0.33 3.45 -15.13
C PRO A 121 1.60 3.46 -15.98
N ILE A 122 2.27 4.61 -16.02
CA ILE A 122 3.56 4.77 -16.74
C ILE A 122 4.70 4.11 -15.94
N GLU A 123 4.58 4.09 -14.63
CA GLU A 123 5.54 3.49 -13.72
C GLU A 123 4.83 2.66 -12.64
N MET A 124 5.48 1.57 -12.22
CA MET A 124 5.11 0.77 -11.05
C MET A 124 6.33 0.67 -10.14
N HIS A 125 6.29 1.33 -8.99
CA HIS A 125 7.38 1.30 -8.02
C HIS A 125 7.04 0.34 -6.86
N GLY A 126 7.92 -0.63 -6.57
CA GLY A 126 7.67 -1.62 -5.51
C GLY A 126 8.74 -2.72 -5.37
N ASP A 127 8.71 -3.43 -4.23
CA ASP A 127 9.52 -4.65 -4.01
C ASP A 127 8.78 -5.88 -4.58
N PHE A 128 9.04 -6.20 -5.83
CA PHE A 128 8.40 -7.31 -6.53
C PHE A 128 8.94 -8.69 -6.13
N SER A 129 9.91 -8.79 -5.21
CA SER A 129 10.54 -10.07 -4.87
C SER A 129 9.57 -11.12 -4.33
N LYS A 130 8.46 -10.68 -3.72
CA LYS A 130 7.45 -11.53 -3.08
C LYS A 130 6.14 -11.59 -3.85
N ILE A 131 6.07 -11.00 -5.04
CA ILE A 131 4.80 -10.81 -5.73
C ILE A 131 4.15 -12.15 -6.08
N GLY A 132 2.89 -12.31 -5.72
CA GLY A 132 2.15 -13.55 -5.93
C GLY A 132 2.54 -14.69 -4.97
N GLU A 133 3.34 -14.46 -3.94
CA GLU A 133 3.54 -15.44 -2.86
C GLU A 133 2.31 -15.48 -1.90
N PRO A 134 1.73 -16.65 -1.60
CA PRO A 134 0.58 -16.73 -0.69
C PRO A 134 0.86 -16.15 0.70
N GLY A 135 -0.07 -15.34 1.22
CA GLY A 135 0.03 -14.73 2.55
C GLY A 135 1.06 -13.59 2.67
N LYS A 136 1.63 -13.14 1.55
CA LYS A 136 2.50 -11.96 1.49
C LYS A 136 1.74 -10.74 1.00
N SER A 137 2.34 -9.58 1.20
CA SER A 137 1.87 -8.31 0.66
C SER A 137 2.98 -7.65 -0.16
N THR A 138 2.62 -7.03 -1.26
CA THR A 138 3.52 -6.27 -2.13
C THR A 138 2.99 -4.84 -2.29
N ARG A 139 3.81 -3.85 -1.92
CA ARG A 139 3.49 -2.45 -2.20
C ARG A 139 3.81 -2.16 -3.66
N ILE A 140 2.86 -1.57 -4.38
CA ILE A 140 3.02 -1.10 -5.76
C ILE A 140 2.40 0.29 -5.85
N ASP A 141 3.23 1.29 -6.01
CA ASP A 141 2.76 2.65 -6.26
C ASP A 141 2.60 2.87 -7.76
N LEU A 142 1.47 3.46 -8.17
CA LEU A 142 1.04 3.62 -9.55
C LEU A 142 1.01 5.09 -9.92
N THR A 143 1.79 5.45 -10.95
CA THR A 143 1.84 6.80 -11.49
C THR A 143 1.04 6.87 -12.80
N LEU A 144 0.07 7.78 -12.87
CA LEU A 144 -0.71 8.04 -14.09
C LEU A 144 -0.14 9.25 -14.82
N GLY A 145 0.05 9.14 -16.13
CA GLY A 145 0.55 10.23 -16.95
C GLY A 145 1.01 9.77 -18.32
N VAL A 146 1.92 10.55 -18.89
CA VAL A 146 2.72 10.20 -20.06
C VAL A 146 4.18 10.33 -19.62
N ASP A 147 5.03 9.43 -20.06
CA ASP A 147 6.48 9.43 -19.83
C ASP A 147 7.11 9.08 -21.19
N SER A 148 7.49 10.12 -21.93
CA SER A 148 7.88 10.04 -23.33
C SER A 148 9.34 9.61 -23.51
N ASP A 149 10.21 9.86 -22.53
CA ASP A 149 11.62 9.46 -22.57
C ASP A 149 11.97 8.27 -21.66
N GLY A 150 11.01 7.81 -20.86
CA GLY A 150 11.04 6.55 -20.15
C GLY A 150 11.90 6.58 -18.88
N ASP A 151 12.05 7.75 -18.27
CA ASP A 151 12.90 7.94 -17.09
C ASP A 151 12.17 7.81 -15.74
N GLY A 152 10.84 7.70 -15.79
CA GLY A 152 9.96 7.55 -14.62
C GLY A 152 9.29 8.83 -14.14
N LEU A 153 9.71 10.00 -14.64
CA LEU A 153 8.98 11.25 -14.41
C LEU A 153 7.83 11.41 -15.40
N PRO A 154 6.69 12.00 -14.99
CA PRO A 154 5.64 12.34 -15.96
C PRO A 154 6.00 13.59 -16.77
N ASP A 155 5.78 13.55 -18.08
CA ASP A 155 6.01 14.66 -19.02
C ASP A 155 5.41 15.99 -18.51
N ALA A 156 4.19 15.94 -17.98
CA ALA A 156 3.50 17.14 -17.50
C ALA A 156 4.18 17.80 -16.29
N TRP A 157 4.86 17.01 -15.46
CA TRP A 157 5.65 17.51 -14.33
C TRP A 157 6.97 18.08 -14.82
N GLU A 158 7.66 17.39 -15.72
CA GLU A 158 8.89 17.89 -16.33
C GLU A 158 8.65 19.17 -17.14
N GLU A 159 7.56 19.25 -17.90
CA GLU A 159 7.15 20.45 -18.63
C GLU A 159 6.97 21.65 -17.68
N ALA A 160 6.51 21.43 -16.44
CA ALA A 160 6.42 22.50 -15.45
C ALA A 160 7.81 23.04 -15.08
N LEU A 161 8.81 22.16 -14.90
CA LEU A 161 10.19 22.56 -14.68
C LEU A 161 10.81 23.23 -15.91
N ILE A 162 10.60 22.68 -17.10
CA ILE A 162 11.11 23.23 -18.37
C ILE A 162 10.58 24.65 -18.60
N ASN A 163 9.34 24.93 -18.22
CA ASN A 163 8.78 26.29 -18.34
C ASN A 163 9.47 27.33 -17.45
N ILE A 164 10.18 26.90 -16.40
CA ILE A 164 10.79 27.77 -15.40
C ILE A 164 12.31 27.82 -15.58
N TYR A 165 12.94 26.67 -15.74
CA TYR A 165 14.40 26.50 -15.81
C TYR A 165 14.91 26.27 -17.24
N GLY A 166 14.02 26.04 -18.20
CA GLY A 166 14.37 25.65 -19.57
C GLY A 166 14.74 24.17 -19.69
N GLY A 167 15.10 23.75 -20.91
CA GLY A 167 15.54 22.38 -21.20
C GLY A 167 14.56 21.60 -22.08
N THR A 168 14.60 20.29 -21.94
CA THR A 168 13.78 19.28 -22.62
C THR A 168 13.49 18.14 -21.63
N LEU A 169 12.55 17.25 -21.95
CA LEU A 169 12.27 16.06 -21.12
C LEU A 169 13.58 15.31 -20.78
N ALA A 170 14.37 14.97 -21.80
CA ALA A 170 15.66 14.27 -21.63
C ALA A 170 16.74 14.98 -20.78
N THR A 171 16.55 16.25 -20.42
CA THR A 171 17.47 16.99 -19.53
C THR A 171 16.96 17.14 -18.10
N ILE A 172 15.67 16.92 -17.84
CA ILE A 172 15.09 16.93 -16.49
C ILE A 172 15.08 15.51 -15.98
N ARG A 173 16.12 15.09 -15.25
CA ARG A 173 16.26 13.68 -14.86
C ARG A 173 15.75 13.44 -13.45
N PRO A 174 15.24 12.24 -13.12
CA PRO A 174 14.73 11.89 -11.79
C PRO A 174 15.75 12.09 -10.66
N GLY A 175 17.04 11.90 -10.94
CA GLY A 175 18.11 12.03 -9.95
C GLY A 175 18.76 13.41 -9.85
N ASP A 176 18.35 14.36 -10.70
CA ASP A 176 18.86 15.73 -10.65
C ASP A 176 18.12 16.54 -9.58
N ASP A 177 18.74 17.62 -9.13
CA ASP A 177 18.21 18.61 -8.18
C ASP A 177 18.13 19.94 -8.93
N THR A 178 17.01 20.15 -9.64
CA THR A 178 16.90 21.20 -10.66
C THR A 178 16.87 22.59 -10.03
N ASP A 179 16.26 22.71 -8.86
CA ASP A 179 16.09 23.97 -8.14
C ASP A 179 17.13 24.21 -7.02
N GLY A 180 17.91 23.18 -6.67
CA GLY A 180 19.08 23.26 -5.82
C GLY A 180 18.77 23.20 -4.33
N ASP A 181 17.63 22.63 -3.94
CA ASP A 181 17.16 22.55 -2.55
C ASP A 181 17.68 21.31 -1.80
N GLY A 182 18.36 20.40 -2.52
CA GLY A 182 18.94 19.17 -2.00
C GLY A 182 18.02 17.95 -2.06
N ILE A 183 16.86 18.06 -2.70
CA ILE A 183 15.92 16.96 -2.97
C ILE A 183 15.99 16.60 -4.46
N SER A 184 15.92 15.32 -4.79
CA SER A 184 15.91 14.90 -6.19
C SER A 184 14.54 15.15 -6.84
N ASN A 185 14.52 15.45 -8.13
CA ASN A 185 13.30 15.65 -8.92
C ASN A 185 12.26 14.51 -8.69
N LEU A 186 12.71 13.26 -8.62
CA LEU A 186 11.82 12.11 -8.36
C LEU A 186 11.25 12.13 -6.94
N ASP A 187 12.08 12.43 -5.94
CA ASP A 187 11.62 12.52 -4.55
C ASP A 187 10.63 13.67 -4.38
N GLU A 188 10.87 14.80 -5.05
CA GLU A 188 9.95 15.93 -5.09
C GLU A 188 8.61 15.58 -5.74
N TYR A 189 8.65 14.92 -6.90
CA TYR A 189 7.47 14.40 -7.58
C TYR A 189 6.65 13.47 -6.66
N ILE A 190 7.30 12.55 -5.95
CA ILE A 190 6.65 11.62 -5.02
C ILE A 190 6.08 12.36 -3.79
N ALA A 191 6.82 13.31 -3.23
CA ALA A 191 6.42 14.11 -2.08
C ALA A 191 5.33 15.13 -2.44
N GLY A 192 5.18 15.46 -3.72
CA GLY A 192 4.34 16.55 -4.20
C GLY A 192 4.78 17.90 -3.67
N THR A 193 6.08 18.08 -3.39
CA THR A 193 6.67 19.39 -3.14
C THR A 193 6.58 20.22 -4.42
N TYR A 194 6.58 21.53 -4.27
CA TYR A 194 6.62 22.41 -5.43
C TYR A 194 8.04 22.44 -5.95
N ALA A 195 8.33 21.60 -6.95
CA ALA A 195 9.65 21.45 -7.59
C ALA A 195 10.26 22.74 -8.22
N PHE A 196 9.55 23.85 -8.11
CA PHE A 196 9.94 25.14 -8.65
C PHE A 196 10.06 26.24 -7.59
N ASP A 197 9.91 25.91 -6.31
CA ASP A 197 10.17 26.83 -5.21
C ASP A 197 11.29 26.28 -4.33
N PRO A 198 12.52 26.82 -4.44
CA PRO A 198 13.67 26.42 -3.62
C PRO A 198 13.45 26.60 -2.10
N ALA A 199 12.38 27.28 -1.68
CA ALA A 199 11.98 27.41 -0.30
C ALA A 199 10.97 26.34 0.17
N ASP A 200 10.46 25.50 -0.73
CA ASP A 200 9.41 24.50 -0.49
C ASP A 200 9.91 23.04 -0.42
N GLY A 201 11.23 22.85 -0.35
CA GLY A 201 11.81 21.58 0.08
C GLY A 201 11.18 21.11 1.39
N PHE A 202 10.89 19.81 1.51
CA PHE A 202 10.29 19.27 2.71
C PHE A 202 11.27 19.37 3.90
N ILE A 203 11.12 20.44 4.70
CA ILE A 203 12.00 20.74 5.83
C ILE A 203 11.27 20.48 7.16
N LEU A 204 11.83 19.57 7.95
CA LEU A 204 11.44 19.36 9.35
C LEU A 204 12.27 20.26 10.26
N THR A 205 11.64 21.28 10.83
CA THR A 205 12.29 22.25 11.71
C THR A 205 12.06 21.90 13.18
N LEU A 206 13.13 21.76 13.96
CA LEU A 206 13.04 21.60 15.41
C LEU A 206 12.77 22.97 16.07
N THR A 207 11.61 23.13 16.70
CA THR A 207 11.17 24.40 17.29
C THR A 207 11.40 24.47 18.80
N GLY A 208 11.58 23.33 19.47
CA GLY A 208 11.91 23.29 20.88
C GLY A 208 12.13 21.88 21.41
N VAL A 209 12.88 21.76 22.50
CA VAL A 209 13.06 20.50 23.22
C VAL A 209 12.86 20.77 24.71
N THR A 210 12.07 19.91 25.34
CA THR A 210 11.82 19.88 26.78
C THR A 210 12.13 18.49 27.32
N ASP A 211 12.14 18.35 28.64
CA ASP A 211 12.35 17.04 29.29
C ASP A 211 11.30 15.98 28.93
N ILE A 212 10.14 16.40 28.38
CA ILE A 212 9.00 15.51 28.10
C ILE A 212 8.67 15.37 26.61
N ALA A 213 9.16 16.27 25.75
CA ALA A 213 8.84 16.26 24.33
C ALA A 213 9.81 17.12 23.49
N ALA A 214 10.00 16.71 22.23
CA ALA A 214 10.56 17.53 21.17
C ALA A 214 9.44 18.08 20.28
N SER A 215 9.40 19.41 20.13
CA SER A 215 8.48 20.13 19.26
C SER A 215 9.13 20.40 17.91
N MET A 216 8.44 20.08 16.84
CA MET A 216 8.90 20.31 15.46
C MET A 216 7.78 20.91 14.63
N GLU A 217 8.13 21.59 13.53
CA GLU A 217 7.18 22.02 12.52
C GLU A 217 7.63 21.64 11.12
N PHE A 218 6.66 21.50 10.21
CA PHE A 218 6.88 21.35 8.77
C PHE A 218 5.65 21.82 7.99
N LEU A 219 5.82 22.10 6.70
CA LEU A 219 4.72 22.37 5.78
C LEU A 219 4.03 21.05 5.39
N ALA A 220 2.77 20.89 5.76
CA ALA A 220 1.98 19.74 5.35
C ALA A 220 1.21 20.08 4.07
N ILE A 221 1.43 19.29 3.04
CA ILE A 221 0.76 19.34 1.74
C ILE A 221 -0.46 18.40 1.73
N ARG A 222 -1.57 18.88 1.17
CA ARG A 222 -2.83 18.14 1.04
C ARG A 222 -2.62 16.77 0.38
N GLY A 223 -3.29 15.74 0.90
CA GLY A 223 -3.28 14.39 0.35
C GLY A 223 -2.08 13.55 0.77
N ARG A 224 -1.02 14.17 1.32
CA ARG A 224 0.17 13.48 1.80
C ARG A 224 0.00 12.96 3.22
N THR A 225 0.60 11.80 3.47
CA THR A 225 0.71 11.27 4.83
C THR A 225 2.11 11.49 5.38
N TYR A 226 2.18 11.96 6.62
CA TYR A 226 3.42 12.22 7.33
C TYR A 226 3.58 11.24 8.49
N SER A 227 4.74 10.63 8.60
CA SER A 227 5.14 9.85 9.77
C SER A 227 6.52 10.29 10.26
N ILE A 228 6.81 10.08 11.54
CA ILE A 228 8.07 10.51 12.15
C ILE A 228 8.89 9.28 12.54
N GLN A 229 10.18 9.33 12.27
CA GLN A 229 11.15 8.38 12.78
C GLN A 229 12.15 9.10 13.67
N SER A 230 12.60 8.41 14.71
CA SER A 230 13.73 8.84 15.51
C SER A 230 14.91 7.89 15.36
N SER A 231 16.11 8.41 15.60
CA SER A 231 17.33 7.63 15.65
C SER A 231 18.25 8.14 16.75
N PRO A 232 18.92 7.26 17.51
CA PRO A 232 19.96 7.68 18.44
C PRO A 232 21.32 7.91 17.77
N ASP A 233 21.54 7.40 16.55
CA ASP A 233 22.86 7.24 15.92
C ASP A 233 22.92 7.64 14.43
N LEU A 234 21.81 8.17 13.88
CA LEU A 234 21.59 8.47 12.46
C LEU A 234 21.63 7.25 11.51
N LYS A 235 21.73 6.04 12.05
CA LYS A 235 21.83 4.80 11.26
C LYS A 235 20.58 3.95 11.43
N THR A 236 20.19 3.74 12.67
CA THR A 236 19.02 2.93 13.03
C THR A 236 17.84 3.86 13.25
N TRP A 237 16.86 3.79 12.35
CA TRP A 237 15.66 4.63 12.41
C TRP A 237 14.45 3.81 12.85
N THR A 238 13.73 4.30 13.85
CA THR A 238 12.53 3.65 14.38
C THR A 238 11.33 4.59 14.31
N PRO A 239 10.13 4.12 13.90
CA PRO A 239 8.91 4.92 13.95
C PRO A 239 8.60 5.40 15.36
N VAL A 240 8.16 6.66 15.48
CA VAL A 240 7.72 7.25 16.75
C VAL A 240 6.35 7.88 16.58
N SER A 241 5.55 7.80 17.65
CA SER A 241 4.27 8.49 17.70
C SER A 241 4.44 9.96 18.07
N PHE A 242 3.59 10.80 17.53
CA PHE A 242 3.57 12.24 17.79
C PHE A 242 2.15 12.73 18.07
N ARG A 243 2.05 13.93 18.60
CA ARG A 243 0.81 14.67 18.82
C ARG A 243 0.77 15.90 17.93
N ILE A 244 -0.42 16.40 17.65
CA ILE A 244 -0.64 17.69 17.00
C ILE A 244 -1.29 18.61 18.06
N PRO A 245 -0.53 19.52 18.69
CA PRO A 245 -1.04 20.36 19.79
C PRO A 245 -2.30 21.16 19.44
N ALA A 246 -2.44 21.57 18.18
CA ALA A 246 -3.59 22.32 17.69
C ALA A 246 -4.93 21.54 17.74
N GLU A 247 -4.91 20.21 17.95
CA GLU A 247 -6.13 19.39 18.02
C GLU A 247 -6.81 19.42 19.41
N GLY A 248 -6.26 20.14 20.38
CA GLY A 248 -6.89 20.42 21.67
C GLY A 248 -5.98 20.14 22.87
N ALA A 249 -6.56 20.19 24.07
CA ALA A 249 -5.79 20.11 25.33
C ALA A 249 -5.15 18.73 25.62
N LYS A 250 -5.67 17.66 25.03
CA LYS A 250 -5.15 16.28 25.16
C LYS A 250 -5.18 15.57 23.82
N PRO A 251 -4.34 16.00 22.86
CA PRO A 251 -4.34 15.43 21.53
C PRO A 251 -3.87 13.97 21.57
N PRO A 252 -4.49 13.07 20.77
CA PRO A 252 -4.11 11.67 20.73
C PRO A 252 -2.70 11.50 20.16
N LEU A 253 -2.01 10.44 20.60
CA LEU A 253 -0.79 10.00 19.92
C LEU A 253 -1.15 9.31 18.61
N ARG A 254 -0.45 9.66 17.54
CA ARG A 254 -0.62 9.09 16.20
C ARG A 254 0.73 8.64 15.66
N SER A 255 0.72 7.57 14.88
CA SER A 255 1.88 7.12 14.11
C SER A 255 1.99 7.81 12.75
N ALA A 256 0.89 8.39 12.26
CA ALA A 256 0.81 9.06 10.97
C ALA A 256 -0.26 10.18 10.95
N TYR A 257 -0.11 11.14 10.04
CA TYR A 257 -1.03 12.25 9.81
C TYR A 257 -1.28 12.45 8.31
N LEU A 258 -2.53 12.31 7.87
CA LEU A 258 -2.95 12.68 6.51
C LEU A 258 -3.36 14.15 6.49
N SER A 259 -2.71 14.97 5.67
CA SER A 259 -3.11 16.37 5.51
C SER A 259 -4.29 16.49 4.55
N VAL A 260 -5.23 17.39 4.86
CA VAL A 260 -6.40 17.69 4.02
C VAL A 260 -6.29 19.05 3.33
N ASP A 261 -5.32 19.86 3.73
CA ASP A 261 -5.02 21.20 3.27
C ASP A 261 -3.50 21.44 3.21
N VAL A 262 -3.10 22.59 2.67
CA VAL A 262 -1.71 23.05 2.67
C VAL A 262 -1.53 24.01 3.84
N ARG A 263 -0.75 23.63 4.86
CA ARG A 263 -0.48 24.47 6.03
C ARG A 263 0.75 24.02 6.80
N LYS A 264 1.39 24.94 7.53
CA LYS A 264 2.38 24.57 8.54
C LYS A 264 1.70 23.85 9.69
N ILE A 265 2.25 22.71 10.10
CA ILE A 265 1.79 21.98 11.26
C ILE A 265 2.91 21.88 12.30
N GLN A 266 2.53 22.04 13.56
CA GLN A 266 3.40 21.75 14.69
C GLN A 266 3.07 20.37 15.23
N ILE A 267 4.12 19.60 15.49
CA ILE A 267 4.03 18.27 16.10
C ILE A 267 4.87 18.21 17.38
N GLU A 268 4.48 17.32 18.28
CA GLU A 268 5.24 17.00 19.49
C GLU A 268 5.50 15.50 19.56
N VAL A 269 6.77 15.12 19.57
CA VAL A 269 7.20 13.75 19.83
C VAL A 269 7.55 13.62 21.31
N PRO A 270 6.86 12.77 22.09
CA PRO A 270 7.22 12.53 23.48
C PRO A 270 8.64 12.00 23.61
N SER A 271 9.37 12.49 24.62
CA SER A 271 10.72 12.03 24.95
C SER A 271 10.73 10.52 25.20
N GLN A 272 11.64 9.80 24.54
CA GLN A 272 11.82 8.37 24.77
C GLN A 272 12.66 8.15 26.03
N ALA A 273 12.19 7.30 26.95
CA ALA A 273 12.88 7.05 28.21
C ALA A 273 14.29 6.50 27.94
N GLY A 274 15.32 7.17 28.48
CA GLY A 274 16.72 6.77 28.33
C GLY A 274 17.42 7.21 27.04
N ALA A 275 16.74 7.96 26.16
CA ALA A 275 17.39 8.55 24.99
C ALA A 275 18.23 9.77 25.40
N THR A 276 19.55 9.70 25.22
CA THR A 276 20.48 10.80 25.48
C THR A 276 20.60 11.76 24.29
N ASN A 277 20.50 11.22 23.07
CA ASN A 277 20.38 11.97 21.83
C ASN A 277 19.20 11.40 21.03
N SER A 278 18.45 12.27 20.35
CA SER A 278 17.41 11.85 19.42
C SER A 278 17.48 12.72 18.17
N PHE A 279 17.81 12.10 17.05
CA PHE A 279 17.65 12.67 15.73
C PHE A 279 16.25 12.32 15.22
N PHE A 280 15.66 13.21 14.43
CA PHE A 280 14.35 12.99 13.85
C PHE A 280 14.41 13.17 12.35
N LYS A 281 13.59 12.40 11.64
CA LYS A 281 13.25 12.66 10.25
C LYS A 281 11.77 12.41 10.06
N ALA A 282 11.18 13.13 9.12
CA ALA A 282 9.81 12.91 8.71
C ALA A 282 9.81 12.19 7.36
N LEU A 283 8.86 11.29 7.18
CA LEU A 283 8.62 10.58 5.94
C LEU A 283 7.32 11.10 5.33
N VAL A 284 7.37 11.45 4.05
CA VAL A 284 6.22 11.85 3.24
C VAL A 284 5.82 10.66 2.36
N GLN A 285 4.52 10.38 2.29
CA GLN A 285 3.96 9.22 1.58
C GLN A 285 2.66 9.56 0.86
#